data_AF-K1YHK1-F1
#
_entry.id   AF-K1YHK1-F1
#
_cell.length_a   1.000
_cell.length_b   1.000
_cell.length_c   1.000
_cell.angle_alpha   90.00
_cell.angle_beta   90.00
_cell.angle_gamma   90.00
#
_symmetry.space_group_name_H-M   'P 1'
#
loop_
_entity.id
_entity.type
_entity.pdbx_description
1 polymer ?
#
loop_
_entity_poly.entity_id
_entity_poly.type
_entity_poly.pdbx_seq_one_letter_code
_entity_poly.pdbx_strand_id
1 'polypeptide(L)'
;MNQQETDQIKNIIMNIEEKRDYIPYLSDLENHEIFGPIFKSISAEDKIDVQHIINDFIAEKIEGMTKTKWGQLFKRFYEAYNELFWKFRTLNEGEATAKNFQEIGKQVEQEMFKLEWILTEKMFKQEKWLDKVIDSFYKIVYTFFPKYNKIDQE
;
A
#
# COMPACT_ATOMS: atom_id res chain seq x y z
N MET A 1 11.51 7.98 -20.00
CA MET A 1 12.44 8.32 -18.89
C MET A 1 13.76 7.53 -18.98
N ASN A 2 14.89 8.07 -18.51
CA ASN A 2 16.17 7.33 -18.44
C ASN A 2 16.36 6.64 -17.07
N GLN A 3 17.34 5.73 -16.97
CA GLN A 3 17.55 4.95 -15.73
C GLN A 3 17.89 5.82 -14.51
N GLN A 4 18.68 6.88 -14.71
CA GLN A 4 19.08 7.77 -13.61
C GLN A 4 17.87 8.53 -13.03
N GLU A 5 16.96 8.98 -13.89
CA GLU A 5 15.70 9.60 -13.49
C GLU A 5 14.80 8.61 -12.74
N THR A 6 14.67 7.39 -13.25
CA THR A 6 13.93 6.30 -12.57
C THR A 6 14.48 6.03 -11.16
N ASP A 7 15.80 5.92 -11.02
CA ASP A 7 16.45 5.67 -9.73
C ASP A 7 16.24 6.84 -8.75
N GLN A 8 16.27 8.08 -9.24
CA GLN A 8 15.97 9.26 -8.43
C GLN A 8 14.52 9.22 -7.92
N ILE A 9 13.57 8.87 -8.79
CA ILE A 9 12.15 8.75 -8.39
C ILE A 9 11.97 7.64 -7.37
N LYS A 10 12.57 6.45 -7.57
CA LYS A 10 12.53 5.36 -6.58
C LYS A 10 13.09 5.79 -5.22
N ASN A 11 14.19 6.55 -5.21
CA ASN A 11 14.74 7.10 -3.96
C ASN A 11 13.78 8.11 -3.28
N ILE A 12 13.08 8.95 -4.05
CA ILE A 12 12.06 9.86 -3.50
C ILE A 12 10.91 9.05 -2.89
N ILE A 13 10.42 8.03 -3.59
CA ILE A 13 9.35 7.13 -3.11
C ILE A 13 9.75 6.47 -1.79
N MET A 14 10.95 5.88 -1.72
CA MET A 14 11.48 5.26 -0.50
C MET A 14 11.57 6.27 0.65
N ASN A 15 12.11 7.46 0.40
CA ASN A 15 12.24 8.49 1.43
C ASN A 15 10.89 8.97 1.98
N ILE A 16 9.85 9.02 1.15
CA ILE A 16 8.50 9.38 1.60
C ILE A 16 7.88 8.23 2.39
N GLU A 17 8.05 7.00 1.90
CA GLU A 17 7.58 5.81 2.59
C GLU A 17 8.18 5.71 4.00
N GLU A 18 9.49 5.88 4.16
CA GLU A 18 10.16 5.84 5.46
C GLU A 18 9.68 6.93 6.43
N LYS A 19 9.21 8.07 5.91
CA LYS A 19 8.75 9.19 6.73
C LYS A 19 7.27 9.13 7.07
N ARG A 20 6.45 8.53 6.21
CA ARG A 20 4.98 8.53 6.33
C ARG A 20 4.39 7.14 6.61
N ASP A 21 5.21 6.11 6.61
CA ASP A 21 4.83 4.70 6.77
C ASP A 21 3.88 4.17 5.68
N TYR A 22 3.75 4.86 4.54
CA TYR A 22 2.99 4.42 3.37
C TYR A 22 3.65 4.78 2.04
N ILE A 23 3.40 3.97 1.01
CA ILE A 23 3.94 4.20 -0.33
C ILE A 23 3.15 5.34 -1.00
N PRO A 24 3.83 6.44 -1.42
CA PRO A 24 3.16 7.62 -1.96
C PRO A 24 2.35 7.35 -3.23
N TYR A 25 1.40 8.24 -3.48
CA TYR A 25 0.69 8.39 -4.74
C TYR A 25 1.38 9.45 -5.61
N LEU A 26 1.07 9.49 -6.91
CA LEU A 26 1.55 10.58 -7.77
C LEU A 26 1.11 11.95 -7.20
N SER A 27 -0.12 12.05 -6.69
CA SER A 27 -0.61 13.28 -6.05
C SER A 27 0.19 13.67 -4.80
N ASP A 28 0.75 12.72 -4.04
CA ASP A 28 1.67 13.05 -2.94
C ASP A 28 2.95 13.68 -3.47
N LEU A 29 3.50 13.14 -4.56
CA LEU A 29 4.70 13.66 -5.20
C LEU A 29 4.47 15.09 -5.72
N GLU A 30 3.33 15.33 -6.38
CA GLU A 30 2.94 16.65 -6.89
C GLU A 30 2.69 17.67 -5.78
N ASN A 31 2.24 17.23 -4.61
CA ASN A 31 1.95 18.09 -3.46
C ASN A 31 3.10 18.18 -2.46
N HIS A 32 4.22 17.50 -2.71
CA HIS A 32 5.40 17.56 -1.86
C HIS A 32 6.05 18.97 -1.92
N GLU A 33 6.43 19.53 -0.78
CA GLU A 33 6.97 20.91 -0.69
C GLU A 33 8.21 21.13 -1.57
N ILE A 34 9.13 20.16 -1.57
CA ILE A 34 10.41 20.24 -2.30
C ILE A 34 10.28 19.79 -3.76
N PHE A 35 9.73 18.59 -4.01
CA PHE A 35 9.72 17.99 -5.35
C PHE A 35 8.43 18.24 -6.14
N GLY A 36 7.37 18.74 -5.49
CA GLY A 36 6.07 18.99 -6.11
C GLY A 36 6.10 19.87 -7.35
N PRO A 37 6.87 20.97 -7.40
CA PRO A 37 7.02 21.77 -8.61
C PRO A 37 7.55 20.96 -9.81
N ILE A 38 8.45 19.99 -9.58
CA ILE A 38 9.00 19.13 -10.62
C ILE A 38 7.89 18.23 -11.19
N PHE A 39 7.23 17.45 -10.32
CA PHE A 39 6.18 16.50 -10.74
C PHE A 39 4.92 17.19 -11.31
N LYS A 40 4.66 18.44 -10.94
CA LYS A 40 3.60 19.25 -11.56
C LYS A 40 3.96 19.71 -12.98
N SER A 41 5.25 19.91 -13.25
CA SER A 41 5.76 20.48 -14.50
C SER A 41 6.07 19.46 -15.60
N ILE A 42 6.20 18.18 -15.27
CA ILE A 42 6.45 17.12 -16.25
C ILE A 42 5.23 16.87 -17.15
N SER A 43 5.48 16.26 -18.31
CA SER A 43 4.44 15.98 -19.29
C SER A 43 3.45 14.92 -18.80
N ALA A 44 2.29 14.81 -19.46
CA ALA A 44 1.33 13.75 -19.14
C ALA A 44 1.91 12.35 -19.38
N GLU A 45 2.76 12.18 -20.40
CA GLU A 45 3.46 10.92 -20.67
C GLU A 45 4.43 10.57 -19.54
N ASP A 46 5.21 11.55 -19.07
CA ASP A 46 6.12 11.33 -17.93
C ASP A 46 5.35 11.02 -16.65
N LYS A 47 4.16 11.60 -16.43
CA LYS A 47 3.32 11.24 -15.27
C LYS A 47 2.87 9.78 -15.30
N ILE A 48 2.58 9.25 -16.49
CA ILE A 48 2.28 7.83 -16.67
C ILE A 48 3.51 7.00 -16.33
N ASP A 49 4.70 7.40 -16.79
CA ASP A 49 5.96 6.74 -16.42
C ASP A 49 6.20 6.76 -14.90
N VAL A 50 5.97 7.89 -14.22
CA VAL A 50 6.08 7.98 -12.75
C VAL A 50 5.08 7.05 -12.07
N GLN A 51 3.84 6.99 -12.54
CA GLN A 51 2.84 6.09 -12.01
C GLN A 51 3.24 4.62 -12.17
N HIS A 52 3.83 4.24 -13.31
CA HIS A 52 4.39 2.91 -13.50
C HIS A 52 5.54 2.62 -12.53
N ILE A 53 6.45 3.57 -12.30
CA ILE A 53 7.55 3.42 -11.33
C ILE A 53 7.00 3.17 -9.92
N ILE A 54 5.95 3.87 -9.50
CA ILE A 54 5.28 3.63 -8.21
C ILE A 54 4.68 2.23 -8.17
N ASN A 55 4.00 1.81 -9.23
CA ASN A 55 3.36 0.49 -9.29
C ASN A 55 4.40 -0.65 -9.27
N ASP A 56 5.50 -0.49 -10.00
CA ASP A 56 6.62 -1.44 -10.02
C ASP A 56 7.26 -1.52 -8.63
N PHE A 57 7.46 -0.39 -7.96
CA PHE A 57 7.97 -0.37 -6.59
C PHE A 57 7.04 -1.14 -5.61
N ILE A 58 5.72 -0.95 -5.72
CA ILE A 58 4.74 -1.70 -4.93
C ILE A 58 4.87 -3.21 -5.19
N ALA A 59 4.93 -3.62 -6.46
CA ALA A 59 5.04 -5.02 -6.83
C ALA A 59 6.36 -5.64 -6.35
N GLU A 60 7.50 -4.96 -6.55
CA GLU A 60 8.82 -5.35 -6.06
C GLU A 60 8.81 -5.53 -4.53
N LYS A 61 8.18 -4.58 -3.80
CA LYS A 61 8.11 -4.63 -2.34
C LYS A 61 7.29 -5.83 -1.86
N ILE A 62 6.14 -6.09 -2.48
CA ILE A 62 5.29 -7.24 -2.13
C ILE A 62 6.00 -8.55 -2.46
N GLU A 63 6.68 -8.64 -3.60
CA GLU A 63 7.45 -9.82 -3.99
C GLU A 63 8.52 -10.18 -2.96
N GLY A 64 9.16 -9.16 -2.39
CA GLY A 64 10.14 -9.27 -1.31
C GLY A 64 9.60 -9.67 0.08
N MET A 65 8.27 -9.77 0.27
CA MET A 65 7.65 -10.10 1.57
C MET A 65 7.70 -11.59 1.92
N THR A 66 8.89 -12.18 1.91
CA THR A 66 9.09 -13.62 2.13
C THR A 66 9.58 -13.95 3.55
N LYS A 67 10.02 -12.96 4.33
CA LYS A 67 10.68 -13.18 5.62
C LYS A 67 9.74 -13.51 6.77
N THR A 68 8.57 -12.89 6.83
CA THR A 68 7.64 -13.03 7.96
C THR A 68 6.36 -13.74 7.52
N LYS A 69 5.68 -14.42 8.46
CA LYS A 69 4.41 -15.11 8.16
C LYS A 69 3.34 -14.14 7.67
N TRP A 70 3.19 -12.99 8.32
CA TRP A 70 2.22 -11.97 7.93
C TRP A 70 2.55 -11.31 6.58
N GLY A 71 3.84 -11.11 6.28
CA GLY A 71 4.27 -10.66 4.95
C GLY A 71 3.94 -11.68 3.86
N GLN A 72 4.20 -12.97 4.10
CA GLN A 72 3.84 -14.05 3.18
C GLN A 72 2.32 -14.17 2.96
N LEU A 73 1.51 -13.96 4.00
CA LEU A 73 0.06 -13.96 3.89
C LEU A 73 -0.45 -12.76 3.09
N PHE A 74 0.09 -11.57 3.34
CA PHE A 74 -0.25 -10.38 2.55
C PHE A 74 0.13 -10.54 1.08
N LYS A 75 1.31 -11.11 0.79
CA LYS A 75 1.73 -11.46 -0.58
C LYS A 75 0.72 -12.39 -1.26
N ARG A 76 0.25 -13.43 -0.56
CA ARG A 76 -0.79 -14.34 -1.11
C ARG A 76 -2.10 -13.61 -1.41
N PHE A 77 -2.50 -12.64 -0.59
CA PHE A 77 -3.65 -11.80 -0.90
C PHE A 77 -3.43 -11.00 -2.18
N TYR A 78 -2.28 -10.36 -2.35
CA TYR A 78 -1.94 -9.64 -3.57
C TYR A 78 -1.95 -10.54 -4.82
N GLU A 79 -1.41 -11.76 -4.71
CA GLU A 79 -1.37 -12.73 -5.81
C GLU A 79 -2.77 -13.26 -6.16
N ALA A 80 -3.59 -13.61 -5.16
CA ALA A 80 -4.91 -14.20 -5.36
C ALA A 80 -5.97 -13.16 -5.75
N TYR A 81 -5.84 -11.92 -5.28
CA TYR A 81 -6.82 -10.85 -5.42
C TYR A 81 -6.19 -9.57 -5.99
N ASN A 82 -5.35 -9.73 -7.02
CA ASN A 82 -4.60 -8.63 -7.62
C ASN A 82 -5.47 -7.46 -8.09
N GLU A 83 -6.58 -7.75 -8.77
CA GLU A 83 -7.52 -6.73 -9.25
C GLU A 83 -8.15 -5.97 -8.08
N LEU A 84 -8.53 -6.68 -7.00
CA LEU A 84 -9.11 -6.09 -5.81
C LEU A 84 -8.09 -5.18 -5.10
N PHE A 85 -6.84 -5.63 -4.98
CA PHE A 85 -5.74 -4.85 -4.43
C PHE A 85 -5.58 -3.52 -5.16
N TRP A 86 -5.46 -3.56 -6.50
CA TRP A 86 -5.22 -2.34 -7.29
C TRP A 86 -6.43 -1.41 -7.29
N LYS A 87 -7.66 -1.95 -7.39
CA LYS A 87 -8.88 -1.13 -7.27
C LYS A 87 -8.92 -0.39 -5.94
N PHE A 88 -8.68 -1.09 -4.83
CA PHE A 88 -8.70 -0.44 -3.52
C PHE A 88 -7.53 0.52 -3.33
N ARG A 89 -6.35 0.20 -3.88
CA ARG A 89 -5.18 1.09 -3.88
C ARG A 89 -5.51 2.41 -4.58
N THR A 90 -6.14 2.39 -5.74
CA THR A 90 -6.58 3.61 -6.43
C THR A 90 -7.59 4.40 -5.59
N LEU A 91 -8.57 3.72 -4.99
CA LEU A 91 -9.59 4.39 -4.18
C LEU A 91 -9.02 5.05 -2.90
N ASN A 92 -7.92 4.53 -2.35
CA ASN A 92 -7.23 5.15 -1.22
C ASN A 92 -6.62 6.52 -1.54
N GLU A 93 -6.44 6.87 -2.82
CA GLU A 93 -6.05 8.23 -3.21
C GLU A 93 -7.20 9.23 -2.99
N GLY A 94 -8.43 8.81 -3.30
CA GLY A 94 -9.62 9.65 -3.32
C GLY A 94 -10.33 9.82 -1.97
N GLU A 95 -11.61 10.21 -2.02
CA GLU A 95 -12.44 10.43 -0.84
C GLU A 95 -12.91 9.10 -0.24
N ALA A 96 -12.68 8.91 1.07
CA ALA A 96 -13.06 7.69 1.76
C ALA A 96 -14.59 7.55 1.96
N THR A 97 -15.35 8.64 1.87
CA THR A 97 -16.81 8.64 1.94
C THR A 97 -17.49 8.13 0.66
N ALA A 98 -16.72 7.95 -0.41
CA ALA A 98 -17.26 7.47 -1.67
C ALA A 98 -17.80 6.04 -1.53
N LYS A 99 -18.99 5.79 -2.09
CA LYS A 99 -19.66 4.48 -2.01
C LYS A 99 -18.77 3.33 -2.47
N ASN A 100 -18.03 3.53 -3.57
CA ASN A 100 -17.11 2.53 -4.10
C ASN A 100 -15.91 2.26 -3.17
N PHE A 101 -15.41 3.28 -2.45
CA PHE A 101 -14.39 3.10 -1.42
C PHE A 101 -14.90 2.15 -0.33
N GLN A 102 -16.12 2.38 0.16
CA GLN A 102 -16.73 1.56 1.20
C GLN A 102 -16.99 0.12 0.72
N GLU A 103 -17.61 -0.05 -0.46
CA GLU A 103 -17.93 -1.37 -1.03
C GLU A 103 -16.70 -2.23 -1.33
N ILE A 104 -15.65 -1.63 -1.92
CA ILE A 104 -14.41 -2.33 -2.24
C ILE A 104 -13.55 -2.50 -0.99
N GLY A 105 -13.52 -1.50 -0.11
CA GLY A 105 -12.84 -1.56 1.18
C GLY A 105 -13.37 -2.71 2.03
N LYS A 106 -14.69 -2.93 2.05
CA LYS A 106 -15.29 -4.07 2.74
C LYS A 106 -14.82 -5.42 2.24
N GLN A 107 -14.63 -5.57 0.94
CA GLN A 107 -14.09 -6.81 0.37
C GLN A 107 -12.64 -7.02 0.80
N VAL A 108 -11.82 -5.97 0.77
CA VAL A 108 -10.44 -6.03 1.27
C VAL A 108 -10.41 -6.37 2.76
N GLU A 109 -11.25 -5.74 3.57
CA GLU A 109 -11.33 -5.99 5.01
C GLU A 109 -11.72 -7.43 5.32
N GLN A 110 -12.67 -8.00 4.60
CA GLN A 110 -13.03 -9.42 4.73
C GLN A 110 -11.84 -10.34 4.46
N GLU A 111 -11.03 -10.04 3.43
CA GLU A 111 -9.81 -10.82 3.17
C GLU A 111 -8.74 -10.60 4.24
N MET A 112 -8.54 -9.37 4.72
CA MET A 112 -7.59 -9.08 5.81
C MET A 112 -7.99 -9.80 7.10
N PHE A 113 -9.28 -9.84 7.43
CA PHE A 113 -9.79 -10.55 8.60
C PHE A 113 -9.55 -12.07 8.51
N LYS A 114 -9.72 -12.68 7.33
CA LYS A 114 -9.36 -14.09 7.10
C LYS A 114 -7.87 -14.33 7.34
N LEU A 115 -7.00 -13.44 6.88
CA LEU A 115 -5.56 -13.55 7.09
C LEU A 115 -5.18 -13.36 8.57
N GLU A 116 -5.79 -12.40 9.25
CA GLU A 116 -5.63 -12.19 10.69
C GLU A 116 -6.05 -13.45 11.46
N TRP A 117 -7.20 -14.05 11.13
CA TRP A 117 -7.66 -15.29 11.74
C TRP A 117 -6.66 -16.44 11.58
N ILE A 118 -6.04 -16.57 10.40
CA ILE A 118 -4.99 -17.57 10.18
C ILE A 118 -3.76 -17.30 11.08
N LEU A 119 -3.45 -16.03 11.35
CA LEU A 119 -2.37 -15.65 12.27
C LEU A 119 -2.76 -15.97 13.72
N THR A 120 -3.98 -15.61 14.15
CA THR A 120 -4.44 -15.82 15.52
C THR A 120 -4.58 -17.30 15.87
N GLU A 121 -5.17 -18.13 15.01
CA GLU A 121 -5.29 -19.57 15.24
C GLU A 121 -3.93 -20.25 15.39
N LYS A 122 -2.97 -19.89 14.52
CA LYS A 122 -1.61 -20.44 14.57
C LYS A 122 -0.83 -19.97 15.79
N MET A 123 -1.20 -18.83 16.36
CA MET A 123 -0.52 -18.20 17.49
C MET A 123 -1.24 -18.36 18.83
N PHE A 124 -2.43 -18.96 18.86
CA PHE A 124 -3.19 -19.22 20.08
C PHE A 124 -2.42 -20.04 21.13
N LYS A 125 -1.34 -20.71 20.73
CA LYS A 125 -0.42 -21.43 21.64
C LYS A 125 0.73 -20.58 22.21
N GLN A 126 0.84 -19.30 21.82
CA GLN A 126 1.97 -18.39 22.10
C GLN A 126 1.48 -16.98 22.50
N GLU A 127 0.48 -16.91 23.37
CA GLU A 127 -0.31 -15.73 23.77
C GLU A 127 0.48 -14.42 23.98
N LYS A 128 1.74 -14.48 24.45
CA LYS A 128 2.54 -13.29 24.80
C LYS A 128 2.94 -12.37 23.63
N TRP A 129 2.72 -12.76 22.38
CA TRP A 129 3.17 -12.00 21.20
C TRP A 129 2.08 -11.75 20.15
N LEU A 130 0.83 -12.12 20.43
CA LEU A 130 -0.25 -12.04 19.45
C LEU A 130 -0.51 -10.60 18.99
N ASP A 131 -0.67 -9.67 19.93
CA ASP A 131 -0.95 -8.25 19.62
C ASP A 131 0.12 -7.64 18.73
N LYS A 132 1.40 -7.90 19.02
CA LYS A 132 2.52 -7.39 18.20
C LYS A 132 2.52 -7.95 16.78
N VAL A 133 2.04 -9.17 16.58
CA VAL A 133 1.94 -9.79 15.26
C VAL A 133 0.77 -9.20 14.48
N ILE A 134 -0.37 -8.97 15.13
CA ILE A 134 -1.53 -8.29 14.53
C ILE A 134 -1.16 -6.86 14.16
N ASP A 135 -0.53 -6.11 15.06
CA ASP A 135 -0.02 -4.76 14.79
C ASP A 135 0.94 -4.74 13.59
N SER A 136 1.86 -5.72 13.53
CA SER A 136 2.82 -5.82 12.42
C SER A 136 2.14 -6.16 11.09
N PHE A 137 1.07 -6.95 11.12
CA PHE A 137 0.27 -7.25 9.94
C PHE A 137 -0.45 -5.98 9.45
N TYR A 138 -1.16 -5.26 10.32
CA TYR A 138 -1.85 -4.05 9.92
C TYR A 138 -0.91 -2.91 9.52
N LYS A 139 0.30 -2.83 10.07
CA LYS A 139 1.33 -1.93 9.54
C LYS A 139 1.61 -2.19 8.06
N ILE A 140 1.69 -3.45 7.63
CA ILE A 140 1.82 -3.79 6.20
C ILE A 140 0.58 -3.29 5.43
N VAL A 141 -0.62 -3.56 5.93
CA VAL A 141 -1.87 -3.13 5.28
C VAL A 141 -1.88 -1.62 5.08
N TYR A 142 -1.56 -0.83 6.11
CA TYR A 142 -1.53 0.63 6.04
C TYR A 142 -0.45 1.17 5.12
N THR A 143 0.66 0.45 4.93
CA THR A 143 1.69 0.85 3.96
C THR A 143 1.15 0.93 2.54
N PHE A 144 0.19 0.08 2.18
CA PHE A 144 -0.46 0.10 0.85
C PHE A 144 -1.79 0.86 0.87
N PHE A 145 -2.52 0.82 1.98
CA PHE A 145 -3.87 1.37 2.11
C PHE A 145 -3.94 2.32 3.32
N PRO A 146 -3.38 3.54 3.21
CA PRO A 146 -3.28 4.47 4.34
C PRO A 146 -4.64 4.93 4.88
N LYS A 147 -5.72 4.85 4.08
CA LYS A 147 -7.09 5.17 4.49
C LYS A 147 -7.89 3.92 4.89
N TYR A 148 -7.26 2.75 5.06
CA TYR A 148 -7.96 1.51 5.41
C TYR A 148 -8.84 1.64 6.67
N ASN A 149 -8.40 2.44 7.66
CA ASN A 149 -9.19 2.69 8.87
C ASN A 149 -10.45 3.55 8.65
N LYS A 150 -10.67 4.06 7.44
CA LYS A 150 -11.85 4.85 7.05
C LYS A 150 -12.98 4.01 6.47
N ILE A 151 -12.77 2.70 6.33
CA ILE A 151 -13.86 1.77 6.04
C ILE A 151 -14.84 1.81 7.22
N ASP A 152 -16.14 1.91 6.94
CA ASP A 152 -17.24 2.02 7.91
C ASP A 152 -17.18 3.24 8.84
N GLN A 153 -16.46 4.29 8.45
CA GLN A 153 -16.58 5.59 9.09
C GLN A 153 -17.57 6.44 8.29
N GLU A 154 -18.86 6.33 8.62
CA GLU A 154 -19.91 7.29 8.21
C GLU A 154 -19.80 8.60 9.01
#